data_AF-A0A968TJ52-F1
#
_entry.id   AF-A0A968TJ52-F1
#
_cell.length_a   1.000
_cell.length_b   1.000
_cell.length_c   1.000
_cell.angle_alpha   90.00
_cell.angle_beta   90.00
_cell.angle_gamma   90.00
#
_symmetry.space_group_name_H-M   'P 1'
#
loop_
_entity.id
_entity.type
_entity.pdbx_description
1 polymer ?
#
loop_
_entity_poly.entity_id
_entity_poly.type
_entity_poly.pdbx_seq_one_letter_code
_entity_poly.pdbx_strand_id
1 'polypeptide(L)'
;MEPEEFLQSWAVSYEELAELCGRSKSTVAHWFSMGEHRREPTESDKRRLAEIHALWTQFENEPAHLREIWARKRNRKRDTNCNK
;
A
#
# COMPACT_ATOMS: atom_id res chain seq x y z
N MET A 1 7.03 -1.23 10.27
CA MET A 1 7.00 -0.17 9.24
C MET A 1 6.35 1.03 9.88
N GLU A 2 7.13 2.07 10.16
CA GLU A 2 6.57 3.31 10.70
C GLU A 2 5.88 4.12 9.58
N PRO A 3 4.80 4.86 9.87
CA PRO A 3 4.12 5.66 8.85
C PRO A 3 5.02 6.72 8.20
N GLU A 4 5.96 7.29 8.97
CA GLU A 4 6.95 8.26 8.48
C GLU A 4 7.88 7.63 7.44
N GLU A 5 8.38 6.43 7.70
CA GLU A 5 9.24 5.70 6.75
C GLU A 5 8.46 5.27 5.51
N PHE A 6 7.19 4.88 5.68
CA PHE A 6 6.34 4.49 4.56
C PHE A 6 6.09 5.65 3.60
N LEU A 7 5.84 6.85 4.14
CA LEU A 7 5.68 8.06 3.34
C LEU A 7 6.94 8.41 2.55
N GLN A 8 8.11 8.33 3.17
CA GLN A 8 9.38 8.60 2.48
C GLN A 8 9.68 7.54 1.41
N SER A 9 9.43 6.27 1.71
CA SER A 9 9.77 5.16 0.80
C SER A 9 8.89 5.16 -0.45
N TRP A 10 7.60 5.45 -0.29
CA TRP A 10 6.60 5.28 -1.36
C TRP A 10 6.06 6.60 -1.91
N ALA A 11 6.48 7.74 -1.38
CA ALA A 11 6.03 9.08 -1.78
C ALA A 11 4.49 9.24 -1.79
N VAL A 12 3.79 8.55 -0.88
CA VAL A 12 2.32 8.65 -0.77
C VAL A 12 1.91 9.89 0.04
N SER A 13 0.71 10.39 -0.21
CA SER A 13 0.12 11.49 0.56
C SER A 13 -0.51 11.00 1.88
N TYR A 14 -0.79 11.92 2.81
CA TYR A 14 -1.56 11.59 4.03
C TYR A 14 -2.96 11.07 3.74
N GLU A 15 -3.53 11.46 2.59
CA GLU A 15 -4.83 11.00 2.14
C GLU A 15 -4.79 9.51 1.78
N GLU A 16 -3.84 9.13 0.93
CA GLU A 16 -3.62 7.75 0.52
C GLU A 16 -3.23 6.89 1.72
N LEU A 17 -2.37 7.39 2.61
CA LEU A 17 -2.01 6.70 3.83
C LEU A 17 -3.24 6.40 4.72
N ALA A 18 -4.19 7.33 4.78
CA ALA A 18 -5.45 7.15 5.50
C ALA A 18 -6.33 6.09 4.83
N GLU A 19 -6.43 6.10 3.50
CA GLU A 19 -7.17 5.09 2.74
C GLU A 19 -6.57 3.69 2.91
N LEU A 20 -5.25 3.57 2.81
CA LEU A 20 -4.51 2.32 3.03
C LEU A 20 -4.78 1.79 4.45
N CYS A 21 -4.63 2.63 5.47
CA CYS A 21 -4.87 2.23 6.86
C CYS A 21 -6.36 2.06 7.21
N GLY A 22 -7.29 2.50 6.37
CA GLY A 22 -8.73 2.55 6.70
C GLY A 22 -9.05 3.54 7.82
N ARG A 23 -8.30 4.65 7.89
CA ARG A 23 -8.41 5.71 8.90
C ARG A 23 -8.88 7.01 8.27
N SER A 24 -9.24 7.97 9.11
CA SER A 24 -9.54 9.33 8.63
C SER A 24 -8.24 10.12 8.41
N LYS A 25 -8.25 11.05 7.44
CA LYS A 25 -7.14 11.98 7.19
C LYS A 25 -6.72 12.72 8.46
N SER A 26 -7.69 13.12 9.29
CA SER A 26 -7.43 13.76 10.58
C SER A 26 -6.70 12.85 11.55
N THR A 27 -7.05 11.56 11.61
CA THR A 27 -6.33 10.58 12.44
C THR A 27 -4.87 10.46 12.03
N VAL A 28 -4.62 10.39 10.72
CA VAL A 28 -3.27 10.33 10.16
C VAL A 28 -2.50 11.62 10.43
N ALA A 29 -3.12 12.79 10.25
CA ALA A 29 -2.49 14.07 10.59
C ALA A 29 -2.08 14.15 12.07
N HIS A 30 -2.89 13.58 12.98
CA HIS A 30 -2.55 13.48 14.39
C HIS A 30 -1.35 12.56 14.68
N TRP A 31 -1.02 11.61 13.80
CA TRP A 31 0.19 10.78 13.94
C TRP A 31 1.47 11.58 13.73
N PHE A 32 1.42 12.56 12.83
CA PHE A 32 2.54 13.45 12.48
C PHE A 32 2.55 14.77 13.26
N SER A 33 1.53 15.03 14.08
CA SER A 33 1.48 16.23 14.91
C SER A 33 2.56 16.18 15.99
N MET A 34 3.35 17.25 16.13
CA MET A 34 4.29 17.42 17.23
C MET A 34 3.58 18.12 18.40
N GLY A 35 3.39 17.42 19.54
CA GLY A 35 2.83 18.00 20.76
C GLY A 35 1.93 17.06 21.58
N GLU A 36 1.17 17.64 22.52
CA GLU A 36 0.31 16.95 23.49
C GLU A 36 -0.86 16.16 22.86
N HIS A 37 -1.19 16.46 21.58
CA HIS A 37 -2.22 15.78 20.81
C HIS A 37 -1.70 14.72 19.83
N ARG A 38 -0.40 14.39 19.90
CA ARG A 38 0.19 13.31 19.10
C ARG A 38 -0.48 11.99 19.47
N ARG A 39 -1.03 11.32 18.47
CA ARG A 39 -1.52 9.95 18.63
C ARG A 39 -0.55 9.00 17.98
N GLU A 40 -0.13 7.97 18.70
CA GLU A 40 0.66 6.93 18.08
C GLU A 40 -0.23 6.06 17.18
N PRO A 41 0.26 5.68 15.97
CA PRO A 41 -0.41 4.69 15.14
C PRO A 41 -0.52 3.38 15.92
N THR A 42 -1.66 2.70 15.80
CA THR A 42 -1.85 1.42 16.49
C THR A 42 -0.99 0.33 15.85
N GLU A 43 -0.69 -0.73 16.60
CA GLU A 43 0.02 -1.91 16.08
C GLU A 43 -0.68 -2.51 14.84
N SER A 44 -2.01 -2.42 14.78
CA SER A 44 -2.78 -2.84 13.60
C SER A 44 -2.50 -1.97 12.37
N ASP A 45 -2.35 -0.66 12.54
CA ASP A 45 -2.02 0.27 11.46
C ASP A 45 -0.59 0.01 10.96
N LYS A 46 0.37 -0.15 11.90
CA LYS A 46 1.77 -0.48 11.57
C LYS A 46 1.89 -1.82 10.84
N ARG A 47 1.13 -2.84 11.26
CA ARG A 47 1.07 -4.14 10.60
C ARG A 47 0.56 -4.01 9.17
N ARG A 48 -0.54 -3.28 8.98
CA ARG A 48 -1.11 -3.07 7.65
C ARG A 48 -0.13 -2.34 6.72
N LEU A 49 0.56 -1.32 7.22
CA LEU A 49 1.62 -0.64 6.46
C LEU A 49 2.78 -1.57 6.10
N ALA A 50 3.18 -2.45 7.02
CA ALA A 50 4.22 -3.43 6.76
C ALA A 50 3.80 -4.45 5.68
N GLU A 51 2.54 -4.92 5.71
CA GLU A 51 1.99 -5.80 4.67
C GLU A 51 2.00 -5.13 3.30
N ILE A 52 1.52 -3.89 3.23
CA ILE A 52 1.49 -3.12 1.97
C ILE A 52 2.91 -2.89 1.46
N HIS A 53 3.83 -2.48 2.35
CA HIS A 53 5.22 -2.26 1.98
C HIS A 53 5.85 -3.56 1.44
N ALA A 54 5.64 -4.70 2.09
CA ALA A 54 6.15 -5.98 1.61
C ALA A 54 5.59 -6.34 0.21
N LEU A 55 4.29 -6.14 0.00
CA LEU A 55 3.66 -6.39 -1.30
C LEU A 55 4.26 -5.50 -2.38
N TRP A 56 4.31 -4.18 -2.15
CA TRP A 56 4.81 -3.23 -3.14
C TRP A 56 6.31 -3.44 -3.43
N THR A 57 7.12 -3.71 -2.41
CA THR A 57 8.54 -4.06 -2.57
C THR A 57 8.70 -5.30 -3.44
N GLN A 58 7.85 -6.31 -3.25
CA GLN A 58 7.85 -7.51 -4.09
C GLN A 58 7.46 -7.18 -5.54
N PHE A 59 6.48 -6.30 -5.75
CA PHE A 59 6.08 -5.86 -7.09
C PHE A 59 7.17 -5.06 -7.80
N GLU A 60 7.88 -4.18 -7.09
CA GLU A 60 8.99 -3.41 -7.65
C GLU A 60 10.17 -4.31 -8.05
N ASN A 61 10.48 -5.29 -7.20
CA ASN A 61 11.52 -6.28 -7.46
C ASN A 61 11.06 -7.41 -8.40
N GLU A 62 9.81 -7.41 -8.86
CA GLU A 62 9.31 -8.49 -9.72
C GLU A 62 9.98 -8.42 -11.10
N PRO A 63 10.67 -9.49 -11.51
CA PRO A 63 11.41 -9.50 -12.76
C PRO A 63 10.45 -9.41 -13.95
N ALA A 64 10.80 -8.56 -14.92
CA ALA A 64 9.92 -8.17 -16.03
C ALA A 64 9.35 -9.36 -16.83
N HIS A 65 10.09 -10.46 -16.93
CA HIS A 65 9.63 -11.66 -17.62
C HIS A 65 8.41 -12.32 -16.95
N LEU A 66 8.28 -12.26 -15.62
CA LEU A 66 7.11 -12.77 -14.91
C LEU A 66 5.87 -11.91 -15.19
N ARG A 67 6.03 -10.58 -15.25
CA ARG A 67 4.94 -9.66 -15.63
C ARG A 67 4.41 -9.95 -17.04
N GLU A 68 5.29 -10.20 -18.00
CA GLU A 68 4.90 -10.56 -19.37
C GLU A 68 4.13 -11.89 -19.42
N ILE A 69 4.64 -12.92 -18.73
CA ILE A 69 3.96 -14.22 -18.64
C ILE A 69 2.58 -14.08 -17.96
N TRP A 70 2.49 -13.26 -16.92
CA TRP A 70 1.24 -13.01 -16.19
C TRP A 70 0.21 -12.26 -17.05
N ALA A 71 0.63 -11.22 -17.77
CA ALA A 71 -0.20 -10.50 -18.74
C ALA A 71 -0.73 -11.45 -19.83
N ARG A 72 0.13 -12.32 -20.38
CA ARG A 72 -0.26 -13.33 -21.37
C ARG A 72 -1.29 -14.31 -20.82
N LYS A 73 -1.13 -14.79 -19.58
CA LYS A 73 -2.11 -15.65 -18.91
C LYS A 73 -3.44 -14.93 -18.65
N ARG A 74 -3.40 -13.68 -18.22
CA ARG A 74 -4.60 -12.87 -17.95
C ARG A 74 -5.44 -12.65 -19.20
N ASN A 75 -4.81 -12.36 -20.34
CA ASN A 75 -5.51 -12.19 -21.61
C ASN A 75 -6.21 -13.48 -22.04
N ARG A 76 -5.52 -14.63 -22.00
CA ARG A 76 -6.13 -15.93 -22.32
C ARG A 76 -7.41 -16.20 -21.52
N LYS A 77 -7.44 -15.88 -20.21
CA LYS A 77 -8.63 -16.04 -19.36
C LYS A 77 -9.78 -15.09 -19.75
N ARG A 78 -9.48 -13.87 -20.19
CA ARG A 78 -10.50 -12.91 -20.67
C ARG A 78 -11.12 -13.39 -21.98
N ASP A 79 -10.30 -13.89 -22.91
CA ASP A 79 -10.77 -14.43 -24.19
C ASP A 79 -11.67 -15.67 -24.01
N THR A 80 -11.33 -16.55 -23.04
CA THR A 80 -12.19 -17.72 -22.75
C THR A 80 -13.53 -17.34 -22.12
N ASN A 81 -13.62 -16.18 -21.46
CA ASN A 81 -14.81 -15.72 -20.77
C ASN A 81 -15.73 -14.85 -21.63
N CYS A 82 -15.24 -14.35 -22.79
CA CYS A 82 -16.05 -13.62 -23.77
C CYS A 82 -16.78 -14.54 -24.77
N ASN A 83 -16.38 -15.82 -24.81
CA ASN A 83 -16.91 -16.81 -25.75
C ASN A 83 -17.90 -17.79 -25.08
N LYS A 84 -18.58 -17.35 -24.01
CA LYS A 84 -19.53 -18.16 -23.23
C LYS A 84 -20.80 -17.38 -22.92
#